data_AF-A0A2T2R3B8-F1
#
_entry.id   AF-A0A2T2R3B8-F1
#
_cell.length_a   1.000
_cell.length_b   1.000
_cell.length_c   1.000
_cell.angle_alpha   90.00
_cell.angle_beta   90.00
_cell.angle_gamma   90.00
#
_symmetry.space_group_name_H-M   'P 1'
#
loop_
_entity.id
_entity.type
_entity.pdbx_description
1 polymer ?
#
loop_
_entity_poly.entity_id
_entity_poly.type
_entity_poly.pdbx_seq_one_letter_code
_entity_poly.pdbx_strand_id
1 'polypeptide(L)'
;MLNSIKVGFFLAYRYIKYSSLWKTILTVFIMMLTFINLVVISGILVGLVEGSKDSFRKQYAGDVLISTQPEEQYIQKSTEVIDIVKNMPEVEGITSRYIARGSIENNYRRYLNQPNTEADSAGAAIAGINPEKEARITNIDKLMAEGEFLDNSDQDKVVLGAFLV
;
A
#
# COMPACT_ATOMS: atom_id res chain seq x y z
N MET A 1 34.89 -33.94 28.56
CA MET A 1 33.93 -33.27 27.66
C MET A 1 34.47 -31.94 27.10
N LEU A 2 34.81 -30.95 27.94
CA LEU A 2 35.37 -29.65 27.49
C LEU A 2 36.68 -29.80 26.69
N ASN A 3 37.55 -30.73 27.05
CA ASN A 3 38.79 -30.99 26.33
C ASN A 3 38.54 -31.57 24.92
N SER A 4 37.51 -32.40 24.75
CA SER A 4 37.14 -32.96 23.45
C SER A 4 36.62 -31.88 22.49
N ILE A 5 35.88 -30.89 23.01
CA ILE A 5 35.42 -29.72 22.22
C ILE A 5 36.62 -28.86 21.80
N LYS A 6 37.56 -28.59 22.70
CA LYS A 6 38.80 -27.83 22.39
C LYS A 6 39.64 -28.54 21.32
N VAL A 7 39.82 -29.85 21.44
CA VAL A 7 40.55 -30.66 20.46
C VAL A 7 39.81 -30.68 19.11
N GLY A 8 38.48 -30.83 19.12
CA GLY A 8 37.65 -30.76 17.91
C GLY A 8 37.76 -29.42 17.18
N PHE A 9 37.70 -28.30 17.90
CA PHE A 9 37.86 -26.96 17.31
C PHE A 9 39.28 -26.74 16.75
N PHE A 10 40.31 -27.22 17.44
CA PHE A 10 41.69 -27.16 16.96
C PHE A 10 41.88 -27.93 15.65
N LEU A 11 41.29 -29.13 15.56
CA LEU A 11 41.31 -29.94 14.35
C LEU A 11 40.55 -29.25 13.20
N ALA A 12 39.38 -28.68 13.45
CA ALA A 12 38.58 -27.97 12.45
C ALA A 12 39.29 -26.72 11.91
N TYR A 13 39.87 -25.89 12.80
CA TYR A 13 40.65 -24.72 12.40
C TYR A 13 41.86 -25.11 11.54
N ARG A 14 42.58 -26.14 11.98
CA ARG A 14 43.73 -26.67 11.22
C ARG A 14 43.29 -27.20 9.86
N TYR A 15 42.17 -27.92 9.79
CA TYR A 15 41.62 -28.45 8.54
C TYR A 15 41.29 -27.32 7.55
N ILE A 16 40.62 -26.26 7.99
CA ILE A 16 40.29 -25.09 7.14
C ILE A 16 41.56 -24.43 6.61
N LYS A 17 42.60 -24.27 7.46
CA LYS A 17 43.86 -23.61 7.09
C LYS A 17 44.69 -24.39 6.06
N TYR A 18 44.68 -25.73 6.13
CA TYR A 18 45.46 -26.59 5.23
C TYR A 18 44.63 -27.17 4.07
N SER A 19 43.32 -26.91 4.03
CA SER A 19 42.46 -27.25 2.89
C SER A 19 42.73 -26.30 1.72
N SER A 20 42.29 -26.69 0.53
CA SER A 20 42.32 -25.81 -0.65
C SER A 20 41.45 -24.59 -0.38
N LEU A 21 42.10 -23.44 -0.18
CA LEU A 21 41.46 -22.15 0.10
C LEU A 21 40.35 -21.84 -0.91
N TRP A 22 40.58 -22.15 -2.19
CA TRP A 22 39.59 -21.95 -3.25
C TRP A 22 38.30 -22.74 -3.02
N LYS A 23 38.41 -24.02 -2.63
CA LYS A 23 37.24 -24.87 -2.37
C LYS A 23 36.46 -24.38 -1.15
N THR A 24 37.15 -24.01 -0.07
CA THR A 24 36.50 -23.48 1.14
C THR A 24 35.79 -22.16 0.86
N ILE A 25 36.41 -21.24 0.12
CA ILE A 25 35.77 -19.98 -0.29
C ILE A 25 34.55 -20.25 -1.16
N LEU A 26 34.65 -21.15 -2.14
CA LEU A 26 33.53 -21.51 -3.02
C LEU A 26 32.36 -22.07 -2.21
N THR A 27 32.60 -22.97 -1.27
CA THR A 27 31.55 -23.54 -0.41
C THR A 27 30.92 -22.49 0.49
N VAL A 28 31.72 -21.63 1.15
CA VAL A 28 31.20 -20.53 1.98
C VAL A 28 30.38 -19.56 1.15
N PHE A 29 30.82 -19.24 -0.06
CA PHE A 29 30.10 -18.37 -0.98
C PHE A 29 28.76 -18.97 -1.41
N ILE A 30 28.72 -20.25 -1.76
CA ILE A 30 27.47 -20.94 -2.11
C ILE A 30 26.52 -20.95 -0.91
N MET A 31 26.99 -21.30 0.28
CA MET A 31 26.17 -21.29 1.51
C MET A 31 25.67 -19.88 1.86
N MET A 32 26.50 -18.86 1.63
CA MET A 32 26.11 -17.46 1.81
C MET A 32 25.04 -17.06 0.80
N LEU A 33 25.21 -17.40 -0.48
CA LEU A 33 24.25 -17.05 -1.53
C LEU A 33 22.88 -17.71 -1.31
N THR A 34 22.86 -18.99 -0.93
CA THR A 34 21.61 -19.69 -0.60
C THR A 34 20.95 -19.10 0.64
N PHE A 35 21.74 -18.75 1.67
CA PHE A 35 21.22 -18.09 2.87
C PHE A 35 20.64 -16.70 2.55
N ILE A 36 21.37 -15.87 1.79
CA ILE A 36 20.89 -14.55 1.38
C ILE A 36 19.62 -14.67 0.56
N ASN A 37 19.56 -15.61 -0.39
CA ASN A 37 18.36 -15.79 -1.21
C ASN A 37 17.12 -16.08 -0.35
N LEU A 38 17.24 -16.98 0.63
CA LEU A 38 16.14 -17.29 1.55
C LEU A 38 15.73 -16.09 2.40
N VAL A 39 16.70 -15.40 3.02
CA VAL A 39 16.43 -14.25 3.91
C VAL A 39 15.84 -13.07 3.13
N VAL A 40 16.38 -12.76 1.96
CA VAL A 40 15.93 -11.63 1.14
C VAL A 40 14.49 -11.85 0.66
N ILE A 41 14.16 -13.06 0.18
CA ILE A 41 12.79 -13.34 -0.28
C ILE A 41 11.80 -13.19 0.87
N SER A 42 12.08 -13.80 2.04
CA SER A 42 11.21 -13.64 3.21
C SER A 42 11.13 -12.19 3.68
N GLY A 43 12.25 -11.45 3.66
CA GLY A 43 12.30 -10.04 4.04
C GLY A 43 11.44 -9.16 3.13
N ILE A 44 11.51 -9.35 1.82
CA ILE A 44 10.69 -8.62 0.84
C ILE A 44 9.22 -8.94 1.05
N LEU A 45 8.85 -10.22 1.22
CA LEU A 45 7.46 -10.61 1.42
C LEU A 45 6.85 -9.97 2.68
N VAL A 46 7.57 -10.01 3.81
CA VAL A 46 7.10 -9.36 5.04
C VAL A 46 7.06 -7.85 4.89
N GLY A 47 8.09 -7.25 4.30
CA GLY A 47 8.18 -5.80 4.08
C GLY A 47 7.05 -5.26 3.20
N LEU A 48 6.72 -5.97 2.11
CA LEU A 48 5.63 -5.58 1.22
C LEU A 48 4.27 -5.70 1.91
N VAL A 49 4.03 -6.80 2.64
CA VAL A 49 2.76 -6.99 3.35
C VAL A 49 2.59 -5.92 4.43
N GLU A 50 3.61 -5.67 5.24
CA GLU A 50 3.55 -4.69 6.33
C GLU A 50 3.46 -3.27 5.78
N GLY A 51 4.26 -2.92 4.78
CA GLY A 51 4.21 -1.62 4.12
C GLY A 51 2.86 -1.36 3.44
N SER A 52 2.24 -2.39 2.86
CA SER A 52 0.90 -2.28 2.27
C SER A 52 -0.16 -2.06 3.33
N LYS A 53 -0.09 -2.77 4.48
CA LYS A 53 -1.01 -2.57 5.61
C LYS A 53 -0.89 -1.17 6.19
N ASP A 54 0.34 -0.71 6.43
CA ASP A 54 0.58 0.60 7.02
C ASP A 54 0.13 1.72 6.06
N SER A 55 0.44 1.60 4.77
CA SER A 55 -0.05 2.54 3.74
C SER A 55 -1.57 2.53 3.66
N PHE A 56 -2.20 1.34 3.64
CA PHE A 56 -3.65 1.23 3.59
C PHE A 56 -4.33 1.84 4.82
N ARG A 57 -3.79 1.58 6.03
CA ARG A 57 -4.30 2.15 7.28
C ARG A 57 -4.16 3.67 7.28
N LYS A 58 -2.98 4.19 6.98
CA LYS A 58 -2.68 5.63 7.08
C LYS A 58 -3.30 6.46 5.96
N GLN A 59 -3.42 5.92 4.75
CA GLN A 59 -3.73 6.71 3.55
C GLN A 59 -5.11 6.41 2.97
N TYR A 60 -5.78 5.33 3.42
CA TYR A 60 -7.07 4.94 2.85
C TYR A 60 -8.14 4.63 3.89
N ALA A 61 -7.92 3.69 4.80
CA ALA A 61 -8.99 3.17 5.67
C ALA A 61 -9.10 3.90 7.02
N GLY A 62 -8.00 4.47 7.53
CA GLY A 62 -7.86 4.76 8.95
C GLY A 62 -7.77 3.47 9.77
N ASP A 63 -8.08 3.56 11.07
CA ASP A 63 -8.06 2.41 11.98
C ASP A 63 -9.24 1.46 11.79
N VAL A 64 -10.40 2.00 11.44
CA VAL A 64 -11.64 1.24 11.25
C VAL A 64 -12.34 1.73 9.98
N LEU A 65 -12.57 0.81 9.04
CA LEU A 65 -13.33 1.06 7.81
C LEU A 65 -14.70 0.40 7.92
N ILE A 66 -15.76 1.20 7.82
CA ILE A 66 -17.14 0.71 7.73
C ILE A 66 -17.53 0.70 6.25
N SER A 67 -17.81 -0.49 5.71
CA SER A 67 -18.21 -0.69 4.31
C SER A 67 -19.64 -1.22 4.20
N THR A 68 -20.18 -1.19 2.98
CA THR A 68 -21.43 -1.89 2.67
C THR A 68 -21.22 -3.40 2.74
N GLN A 69 -22.31 -4.14 2.90
CA GLN A 69 -22.30 -5.59 2.66
C GLN A 69 -22.17 -5.85 1.15
N PRO A 70 -21.60 -6.98 0.72
CA PRO A 70 -21.36 -7.26 -0.71
C PRO A 70 -22.62 -7.21 -1.59
N GLU A 71 -23.78 -7.48 -1.02
CA GLU A 71 -25.08 -7.50 -1.73
C GLU A 71 -25.79 -6.12 -1.72
N GLU A 72 -25.28 -5.16 -0.95
CA GLU A 72 -25.91 -3.87 -0.69
C GLU A 72 -25.14 -2.73 -1.37
N GLN A 73 -25.88 -1.80 -2.00
CA GLN A 73 -25.27 -0.66 -2.71
C GLN A 73 -24.86 0.48 -1.77
N TYR A 74 -25.46 0.59 -0.59
CA TYR A 74 -25.19 1.65 0.38
C TYR A 74 -25.34 1.14 1.82
N ILE A 75 -24.75 1.86 2.77
CA ILE A 75 -24.86 1.53 4.19
C ILE A 75 -26.25 1.97 4.64
N GLN A 76 -27.09 1.01 5.03
CA GLN A 76 -28.41 1.32 5.59
C GLN A 76 -28.26 2.14 6.88
N LYS A 77 -29.08 3.17 7.03
CA LYS A 77 -29.05 4.09 8.18
C LYS A 77 -27.66 4.71 8.46
N SER A 78 -26.93 5.07 7.41
CA SER A 78 -25.59 5.65 7.50
C SER A 78 -25.48 6.84 8.45
N THR A 79 -26.50 7.71 8.52
CA THR A 79 -26.53 8.84 9.47
C THR A 79 -26.50 8.38 10.93
N GLU A 80 -27.30 7.36 11.28
CA GLU A 80 -27.32 6.80 12.64
C GLU A 80 -25.95 6.19 13.00
N VAL A 81 -25.33 5.48 12.05
CA VAL A 81 -23.98 4.92 12.23
C VAL A 81 -22.96 6.03 12.48
N ILE A 82 -22.99 7.11 11.68
CA ILE A 82 -22.09 8.25 11.85
C ILE A 82 -22.29 8.90 13.22
N ASP A 83 -23.54 9.09 13.66
CA ASP A 83 -23.84 9.71 14.94
C ASP A 83 -23.39 8.86 16.12
N ILE A 84 -23.57 7.54 16.06
CA ILE A 84 -23.08 6.60 17.10
C ILE A 84 -21.56 6.72 17.20
N VAL A 85 -20.84 6.60 16.08
CA VAL A 85 -19.38 6.61 16.05
C VAL A 85 -18.83 7.97 16.51
N LYS A 86 -19.46 9.07 16.14
CA LYS A 86 -19.04 10.42 16.54
C LYS A 86 -19.20 10.67 18.05
N ASN A 87 -20.11 9.97 18.71
CA ASN A 87 -20.36 10.09 20.15
C ASN A 87 -19.49 9.17 21.01
N MET A 88 -18.68 8.30 20.39
CA MET A 88 -17.76 7.42 21.11
C MET A 88 -16.50 8.21 21.55
N PRO A 89 -16.10 8.13 22.83
CA PRO A 89 -14.94 8.88 23.33
C PRO A 89 -13.61 8.39 22.76
N GLU A 90 -13.53 7.15 22.27
CA GLU A 90 -12.32 6.59 21.65
C GLU A 90 -12.08 7.04 20.20
N VAL A 91 -13.04 7.74 19.58
CA VAL A 91 -12.98 8.12 18.16
C VAL A 91 -12.40 9.52 18.01
N GLU A 92 -11.19 9.62 17.45
CA GLU A 92 -10.53 10.90 17.17
C GLU A 92 -11.17 11.64 15.97
N GLY A 93 -11.61 10.89 14.96
CA GLY A 93 -12.18 11.47 13.74
C GLY A 93 -12.96 10.48 12.90
N ILE A 94 -13.89 11.01 12.12
CA ILE A 94 -14.68 10.25 11.15
C ILE A 94 -14.81 11.03 9.83
N THR A 95 -14.61 10.33 8.73
CA THR A 95 -14.90 10.81 7.37
C THR A 95 -15.83 9.81 6.69
N SER A 96 -16.77 10.32 5.91
CA SER A 96 -17.70 9.53 5.11
C SER A 96 -17.37 9.71 3.65
N ARG A 97 -17.39 8.61 2.88
CA ARG A 97 -17.13 8.64 1.44
C ARG A 97 -18.32 8.10 0.67
N TYR A 98 -18.61 8.74 -0.46
CA TYR A 98 -19.58 8.27 -1.45
C TYR A 98 -18.80 7.66 -2.61
N ILE A 99 -18.79 6.33 -2.72
CA ILE A 99 -18.02 5.64 -3.74
C ILE A 99 -18.95 5.15 -4.83
N ALA A 100 -18.68 5.57 -6.07
CA ALA A 100 -19.34 5.08 -7.27
C ALA A 100 -18.29 4.56 -8.24
N ARG A 101 -18.63 3.55 -9.05
CA ARG A 101 -17.79 3.12 -10.16
C ARG A 101 -18.25 3.84 -11.42
N GLY A 102 -17.31 4.39 -12.18
CA GLY A 102 -17.56 5.08 -13.44
C GLY A 102 -16.47 4.80 -14.45
N SER A 103 -16.66 5.30 -15.67
CA SER A 103 -15.61 5.36 -16.69
C SER A 103 -15.21 6.82 -16.87
N ILE A 104 -13.91 7.08 -16.91
CA ILE A 104 -13.34 8.39 -17.21
C ILE A 104 -12.79 8.33 -18.62
N GLU A 105 -13.23 9.25 -19.46
CA GLU A 105 -12.81 9.36 -20.85
C GLU A 105 -11.99 10.62 -21.05
N ASN A 106 -10.83 10.48 -21.69
CA ASN A 106 -10.03 11.60 -22.15
C ASN A 106 -10.36 11.93 -23.61
N ASN A 107 -10.11 13.17 -24.03
CA ASN A 107 -10.26 13.63 -25.42
C ASN A 107 -11.68 13.59 -26.02
N TYR A 108 -12.74 13.67 -25.19
CA TYR A 108 -14.14 13.69 -25.64
C TYR A 108 -14.42 14.64 -26.81
N ARG A 109 -13.79 15.84 -26.81
CA ARG A 109 -13.97 16.85 -27.87
C ARG A 109 -13.30 16.50 -29.20
N ARG A 110 -12.22 15.69 -29.22
CA ARG A 110 -11.55 15.28 -30.47
C ARG A 110 -12.29 14.15 -31.18
N TYR A 111 -12.91 13.25 -30.41
CA TYR A 111 -13.71 12.13 -30.92
C TYR A 111 -14.87 12.59 -31.80
N LEU A 112 -15.58 13.66 -31.41
CA LEU A 112 -16.70 14.22 -32.19
C LEU A 112 -16.30 14.64 -33.61
N ASN A 113 -15.02 14.93 -33.86
CA ASN A 113 -14.51 15.40 -35.14
C ASN A 113 -13.81 14.31 -35.97
N GLN A 114 -13.62 13.09 -35.44
CA GLN A 114 -12.93 12.00 -36.12
C GLN A 114 -13.64 10.66 -35.89
N PRO A 115 -14.41 10.15 -36.88
CA PRO A 115 -15.28 8.98 -36.71
C PRO A 115 -14.55 7.62 -36.58
N ASN A 116 -13.22 7.60 -36.39
CA ASN A 116 -12.41 6.38 -36.38
C ASN A 116 -11.32 6.36 -35.29
N THR A 117 -11.47 7.19 -34.26
CA THR A 117 -10.50 7.26 -33.15
C THR A 117 -11.17 6.69 -31.91
N GLU A 118 -10.60 5.67 -31.27
CA GLU A 118 -11.12 5.19 -29.98
C GLU A 118 -10.83 6.23 -28.90
N ALA A 119 -11.78 6.44 -27.98
CA ALA A 119 -11.56 7.32 -26.83
C ALA A 119 -10.69 6.59 -25.81
N ASP A 120 -9.68 7.27 -25.28
CA ASP A 120 -8.92 6.77 -24.14
C ASP A 120 -9.85 6.73 -22.92
N SER A 121 -10.32 5.53 -22.56
CA SER A 121 -11.29 5.33 -21.48
C SER A 121 -10.70 4.40 -20.42
N ALA A 122 -10.86 4.78 -19.16
CA ALA A 122 -10.42 3.99 -18.02
C ALA A 122 -11.55 3.88 -16.99
N GLY A 123 -11.78 2.65 -16.51
CA GLY A 123 -12.66 2.42 -15.37
C GLY A 123 -12.03 2.97 -14.10
N ALA A 124 -12.76 3.81 -13.36
CA ALA A 124 -12.29 4.42 -12.13
C ALA A 124 -13.34 4.35 -11.02
N ALA A 125 -12.88 4.28 -9.78
CA ALA A 125 -13.72 4.54 -8.62
C ALA A 125 -13.72 6.05 -8.36
N ILE A 126 -14.90 6.65 -8.37
CA ILE A 126 -15.13 8.06 -8.07
C ILE A 126 -15.56 8.13 -6.60
N ALA A 127 -14.82 8.87 -5.80
CA ALA A 127 -15.10 9.05 -4.38
C ALA A 127 -15.48 10.51 -4.08
N GLY A 128 -16.70 10.74 -3.62
CA GLY A 128 -17.12 11.99 -3.00
C GLY A 128 -16.66 12.01 -1.54
N ILE A 129 -15.85 13.00 -1.18
CA ILE A 129 -15.23 13.14 0.15
C ILE A 129 -15.51 14.53 0.73
N ASN A 130 -15.36 14.68 2.05
CA ASN A 130 -15.19 15.99 2.67
C ASN A 130 -13.69 16.29 2.77
N PRO A 131 -13.13 17.23 1.98
CA PRO A 131 -11.68 17.39 1.86
C PRO A 131 -10.96 17.65 3.18
N GLU A 132 -11.49 18.54 4.03
CA GLU A 132 -10.86 18.86 5.32
C GLU A 132 -10.83 17.66 6.29
N LYS A 133 -11.95 16.93 6.40
CA LYS A 133 -12.01 15.76 7.30
C LYS A 133 -11.13 14.63 6.77
N GLU A 134 -11.14 14.44 5.46
CA GLU A 134 -10.36 13.41 4.79
C GLU A 134 -8.87 13.64 4.96
N ALA A 135 -8.38 14.86 4.68
CA ALA A 135 -6.98 15.24 4.86
C ALA A 135 -6.49 15.04 6.30
N ARG A 136 -7.32 15.36 7.31
CA ARG A 136 -6.95 15.15 8.72
C ARG A 136 -6.77 13.68 9.09
N ILE A 137 -7.57 12.77 8.51
CA ILE A 137 -7.54 11.35 8.86
C ILE A 137 -6.51 10.60 8.01
N THR A 138 -6.52 10.81 6.70
CA THR A 138 -5.69 10.02 5.77
C THR A 138 -4.41 10.70 5.31
N ASN A 139 -4.24 12.00 5.61
CA ASN A 139 -3.08 12.78 5.16
C ASN A 139 -2.87 12.69 3.63
N ILE A 140 -3.94 12.44 2.86
CA ILE A 140 -3.87 12.25 1.41
C ILE A 140 -3.44 13.52 0.68
N ASP A 141 -3.70 14.69 1.28
CA ASP A 141 -3.24 16.01 0.84
C ASP A 141 -1.71 16.09 0.72
N LYS A 142 -0.98 15.38 1.59
CA LYS A 142 0.49 15.35 1.58
C LYS A 142 1.08 14.44 0.50
N LEU A 143 0.24 13.63 -0.16
CA LEU A 143 0.64 12.69 -1.21
C LEU A 143 0.37 13.24 -2.61
N MET A 144 -0.02 14.50 -2.72
CA MET A 144 -0.21 15.16 -4.01
C MET A 144 1.11 15.22 -4.78
N ALA A 145 1.13 14.61 -5.96
CA ALA A 145 2.28 14.66 -6.85
C ALA A 145 2.42 16.04 -7.50
N GLU A 146 1.30 16.60 -7.97
CA GLU A 146 1.22 17.89 -8.63
C GLU A 146 -0.13 18.57 -8.32
N GLY A 147 -0.14 19.90 -8.32
CA GLY A 147 -1.34 20.70 -8.07
C GLY A 147 -1.66 20.91 -6.58
N GLU A 148 -2.92 21.22 -6.29
CA GLU A 148 -3.44 21.50 -4.96
C GLU A 148 -4.58 20.54 -4.62
N PHE A 149 -4.70 20.17 -3.34
CA PHE A 149 -5.80 19.34 -2.87
C PHE A 149 -7.12 20.14 -2.84
N LEU A 150 -8.26 19.43 -2.79
CA LEU A 150 -9.58 20.07 -2.81
C LEU A 150 -9.83 20.91 -1.55
N ASP A 151 -10.49 22.06 -1.71
CA ASP A 151 -11.09 22.82 -0.62
C ASP A 151 -12.60 22.53 -0.53
N ASN A 152 -13.20 22.75 0.64
CA ASN A 152 -14.65 22.69 0.86
C ASN A 152 -15.45 23.66 -0.04
N SER A 153 -14.82 24.73 -0.55
CA SER A 153 -15.45 25.66 -1.49
C SER A 153 -15.41 25.18 -2.95
N ASP A 154 -14.62 24.16 -3.26
CA ASP A 154 -14.45 23.69 -4.63
C ASP A 154 -15.61 22.79 -5.06
N GLN A 155 -16.34 23.20 -6.11
CA GLN A 155 -17.50 22.46 -6.63
C GLN A 155 -17.20 21.72 -7.94
N ASP A 156 -16.30 22.27 -8.77
CA ASP A 156 -16.02 21.77 -10.13
C ASP A 156 -14.57 21.27 -10.30
N LYS A 157 -13.92 20.89 -9.19
CA LYS A 157 -12.56 20.35 -9.21
C LYS A 157 -12.57 18.87 -8.85
N VAL A 158 -11.66 18.13 -9.46
CA VAL A 158 -11.43 16.71 -9.18
C VAL A 158 -9.95 16.48 -8.95
N VAL A 159 -9.64 15.60 -8.01
CA VAL A 159 -8.28 15.07 -7.84
C VAL A 159 -8.24 13.71 -8.53
N LEU A 160 -7.27 13.55 -9.43
CA LEU A 160 -7.05 12.30 -10.15
C LEU A 160 -6.00 11.47 -9.43
N GLY A 161 -6.23 10.16 -9.37
CA GLY A 161 -5.22 9.22 -8.89
C GLY A 161 -4.04 9.16 -9.85
N ALA A 162 -2.83 9.02 -9.32
CA ALA A 162 -1.59 9.00 -10.11
C ALA A 162 -1.55 7.91 -11.20
N PHE A 163 -2.38 6.87 -11.08
CA PHE A 163 -2.47 5.77 -12.07
C PHE A 163 -3.48 6.03 -13.20
N LEU A 164 -4.20 7.15 -13.18
CA LEU A 164 -5.15 7.56 -14.23
C LEU A 164 -4.61 8.67 -15.15
N VAL A 165 -3.42 9.20 -14.84
CA VAL A 165 -2.74 10.28 -15.58
C VAL A 165 -1.67 9.69 -16.49
#